data_AF-A2E381-F1
#
_entry.id   AF-A2E381-F1
#
_cell.length_a   1.000
_cell.length_b   1.000
_cell.length_c   1.000
_cell.angle_alpha   90.00
_cell.angle_beta   90.00
_cell.angle_gamma   90.00
#
_symmetry.space_group_name_H-M   'P 1'
#
loop_
_entity.id
_entity.type
_entity.pdbx_description
1 polymer ?
#
loop_
_entity_poly.entity_id
_entity_poly.type
_entity_poly.pdbx_seq_one_letter_code
_entity_poly.pdbx_strand_id
1 'polypeptide(L)'
;MKSKKNLPRKSNYLYDFAAHPDPRDVVCGLLNGVDILLVDPNLYPAIVDPLNLYKGRYMDSGDDKVVEKIEFILDYMKKYPERQMMAQKFAPLTRAPRPKPKPYTQEQAEDEVQYLIDGNPFKTYNPDQYQQLIEVLRQKRNHYTDIQEFDTADMYSDKLKQLIQLSEAAATLEMSQERAEELKAKVAEAEESYEDMKVRWNRVLNNFYAARKENLTNLVKEQEEEYNRAASKLQKSRPRSIPKVSPALLELKRREESLVAAKKYIEASEVRAEINKFEFTEENTFQQQWDASTRHALQHLEKKHDQIYKIREANLKRDELNLIRNMDNELNAAQHKLETLKKLYEKTEMFIAPIQQVANNANPSPPATARSCLPPIKMPAKNENGPASFRQRALLNMKIYTRKPPKSARTLNH
;
A
#
# COMPACT_ATOMS: atom_id res chain seq x y z
N MET A 1 -35.29 12.79 25.99
CA MET A 1 -34.02 12.05 26.19
C MET A 1 -33.87 11.02 25.07
N LYS A 2 -32.93 11.21 24.14
CA LYS A 2 -32.67 10.25 23.06
C LYS A 2 -31.72 9.16 23.58
N SER A 3 -32.22 7.94 23.69
CA SER A 3 -31.41 6.76 24.01
C SER A 3 -30.23 6.67 23.03
N LYS A 4 -28.99 6.75 23.56
CA LYS A 4 -27.78 6.50 22.79
C LYS A 4 -27.83 5.04 22.34
N LYS A 5 -28.10 4.80 21.06
CA LYS A 5 -27.93 3.48 20.45
C LYS A 5 -26.45 3.12 20.56
N ASN A 6 -26.11 2.21 21.46
CA ASN A 6 -24.79 1.62 21.55
C ASN A 6 -24.49 0.97 20.19
N LEU A 7 -23.49 1.49 19.48
CA LEU A 7 -22.95 0.82 18.30
C LEU A 7 -22.47 -0.58 18.73
N PRO A 8 -22.81 -1.64 17.99
CA PRO A 8 -22.35 -2.98 18.31
C PRO A 8 -20.82 -2.97 18.30
N ARG A 9 -20.22 -3.45 19.40
CA ARG A 9 -18.77 -3.65 19.48
C ARG A 9 -18.38 -4.58 18.33
N LYS A 10 -17.35 -4.21 17.57
CA LYS A 10 -16.78 -5.11 16.55
C LYS A 10 -16.37 -6.41 17.27
N SER A 11 -16.86 -7.54 16.79
CA SER A 11 -16.42 -8.84 17.31
C SER A 11 -14.94 -9.04 17.03
N ASN A 12 -14.28 -9.79 17.91
CA ASN A 12 -12.86 -10.14 17.75
C ASN A 12 -12.65 -11.27 16.72
N TYR A 13 -13.73 -11.77 16.10
CA TYR A 13 -13.69 -12.86 15.13
C TYR A 13 -13.58 -12.31 13.72
N LEU A 14 -12.78 -12.97 12.88
CA LEU A 14 -12.68 -12.66 11.46
C LEU A 14 -13.97 -13.04 10.72
N TYR A 15 -14.56 -14.18 11.11
CA TYR A 15 -15.87 -14.62 10.65
C TYR A 15 -16.87 -14.52 11.79
N ASP A 16 -17.83 -13.62 11.65
CA ASP A 16 -18.94 -13.37 12.56
C ASP A 16 -20.26 -13.65 11.84
N PHE A 17 -21.24 -14.19 12.57
CA PHE A 17 -22.60 -14.44 12.12
C PHE A 17 -23.25 -13.21 11.44
N ALA A 18 -22.93 -12.00 11.91
CA ALA A 18 -23.48 -10.77 11.33
C ALA A 18 -22.87 -10.38 9.97
N ALA A 19 -21.61 -10.74 9.71
CA ALA A 19 -20.87 -10.31 8.53
C ALA A 19 -20.78 -11.40 7.46
N HIS A 20 -20.79 -12.67 7.87
CA HIS A 20 -20.58 -13.82 6.99
C HIS A 20 -21.67 -14.87 7.24
N PRO A 21 -22.88 -14.68 6.68
CA PRO A 21 -24.00 -15.60 6.90
C PRO A 21 -23.86 -16.91 6.12
N ASP A 22 -23.04 -16.95 5.07
CA ASP A 22 -22.85 -18.17 4.26
C ASP A 22 -21.76 -19.07 4.88
N PRO A 23 -22.10 -20.28 5.34
CA PRO A 23 -21.13 -21.20 5.94
C PRO A 23 -20.07 -21.69 4.93
N ARG A 24 -20.34 -21.61 3.63
CA ARG A 24 -19.39 -22.05 2.58
C ARG A 24 -18.16 -21.16 2.52
N ASP A 25 -18.34 -19.85 2.64
CA ASP A 25 -17.24 -18.89 2.62
C ASP A 25 -16.31 -19.10 3.83
N VAL A 26 -16.89 -19.41 4.99
CA VAL A 26 -16.13 -19.72 6.20
C VAL A 26 -15.33 -21.01 6.02
N VAL A 27 -15.93 -22.05 5.43
CA VAL A 27 -15.22 -23.31 5.11
C VAL A 27 -14.08 -23.07 4.15
N CYS A 28 -14.29 -22.32 3.06
CA CYS A 28 -13.23 -21.98 2.14
C CYS A 28 -12.10 -21.21 2.84
N GLY A 29 -12.42 -20.27 3.73
CA GLY A 29 -11.44 -19.58 4.57
C GLY A 29 -10.63 -20.53 5.45
N LEU A 30 -11.30 -21.45 6.15
CA LEU A 30 -10.65 -22.47 7.00
C LEU A 30 -9.71 -23.36 6.17
N LEU A 31 -10.17 -23.85 5.02
CA LEU A 31 -9.37 -24.66 4.11
C LEU A 31 -8.15 -23.88 3.59
N ASN A 32 -8.31 -22.59 3.30
CA ASN A 32 -7.24 -21.69 2.87
C ASN A 32 -6.29 -21.22 3.98
N GLY A 33 -6.47 -21.70 5.23
CA GLY A 33 -5.50 -21.47 6.31
C GLY A 33 -5.94 -20.47 7.37
N VAL A 34 -7.19 -20.02 7.36
CA VAL A 34 -7.74 -19.28 8.51
C VAL A 34 -7.83 -20.22 9.71
N ASP A 35 -7.34 -19.76 10.85
CA ASP A 35 -7.43 -20.48 12.12
C ASP A 35 -8.89 -20.54 12.61
N ILE A 36 -9.32 -21.71 13.09
CA ILE A 36 -10.66 -21.90 13.67
C ILE A 36 -10.90 -21.00 14.88
N LEU A 37 -9.85 -20.57 15.58
CA LEU A 37 -9.94 -19.60 16.68
C LEU A 37 -10.49 -18.23 16.26
N LEU A 38 -10.42 -17.90 14.96
CA LEU A 38 -10.91 -16.64 14.40
C LEU A 38 -12.35 -16.74 13.85
N VAL A 39 -13.00 -17.90 13.98
CA VAL A 39 -14.39 -18.11 13.60
C VAL A 39 -15.28 -18.02 14.83
N ASP A 40 -16.38 -17.27 14.75
CA ASP A 40 -17.36 -17.20 15.82
C ASP A 40 -17.93 -18.61 16.11
N PRO A 41 -17.83 -19.11 17.36
CA PRO A 41 -18.38 -20.40 17.75
C PRO A 41 -19.86 -20.61 17.44
N ASN A 42 -20.64 -19.53 17.35
CA ASN A 42 -22.06 -19.61 16.97
C ASN A 42 -22.26 -20.14 15.54
N LEU A 43 -21.23 -20.05 14.69
CA LEU A 43 -21.26 -20.56 13.32
C LEU A 43 -20.93 -22.05 13.21
N TYR A 44 -20.34 -22.66 14.26
CA TYR A 44 -19.89 -24.07 14.19
C TYR A 44 -21.01 -25.04 13.76
N PRO A 45 -22.24 -24.99 14.31
CA PRO A 45 -23.31 -25.89 13.89
C PRO A 45 -23.64 -25.80 12.39
N ALA A 46 -23.52 -24.60 11.79
CA ALA A 46 -23.81 -24.38 10.37
C ALA A 46 -22.67 -24.82 9.44
N ILE A 47 -21.45 -24.95 9.97
CA ILE A 47 -20.23 -25.25 9.21
C ILE A 47 -19.92 -26.76 9.18
N VAL A 48 -20.41 -27.53 10.17
CA VAL A 48 -20.16 -28.97 10.30
C VAL A 48 -20.60 -29.75 9.04
N ASP A 49 -21.81 -29.53 8.55
CA ASP A 49 -22.35 -30.27 7.41
C ASP A 49 -21.56 -29.99 6.10
N PRO A 50 -21.30 -28.72 5.73
CA PRO A 50 -20.39 -28.41 4.63
C PRO A 50 -19.01 -29.05 4.77
N LEU A 51 -18.39 -29.02 5.95
CA LEU A 51 -17.07 -29.62 6.17
C LEU A 51 -17.07 -31.14 5.91
N ASN A 52 -18.09 -31.85 6.36
CA ASN A 52 -18.23 -33.29 6.08
C ASN A 52 -18.38 -33.58 4.58
N LEU A 53 -19.09 -32.71 3.86
CA LEU A 53 -19.25 -32.78 2.41
C LEU A 53 -17.92 -32.57 1.68
N TYR A 54 -17.13 -31.58 2.09
CA TYR A 54 -15.78 -31.35 1.54
C TYR A 54 -14.83 -32.49 1.90
N LYS A 55 -14.91 -33.04 3.11
CA LYS A 55 -14.13 -34.20 3.54
C LYS A 55 -14.32 -35.37 2.59
N GLY A 56 -15.57 -35.71 2.25
CA GLY A 56 -15.87 -36.78 1.28
C GLY A 56 -15.21 -36.54 -0.08
N ARG A 57 -15.32 -35.31 -0.62
CA ARG A 57 -14.72 -34.95 -1.92
C ARG A 57 -13.20 -35.04 -1.94
N TYR A 58 -12.53 -34.57 -0.88
CA TYR A 58 -11.07 -34.62 -0.79
C TYR A 58 -10.55 -36.04 -0.51
N MET A 59 -11.35 -36.86 0.18
CA MET A 59 -11.08 -38.29 0.34
C MET A 59 -11.16 -39.02 -1.01
N ASP A 60 -12.17 -38.73 -1.83
CA ASP A 60 -12.28 -39.28 -3.19
C ASP A 60 -11.15 -38.82 -4.11
N SER A 61 -10.58 -37.64 -3.85
CA SER A 61 -9.49 -37.04 -4.63
C SER A 61 -8.09 -37.51 -4.18
N GLY A 62 -7.97 -38.20 -3.04
CA GLY A 62 -6.69 -38.66 -2.48
C GLY A 62 -5.84 -37.58 -1.81
N ASP A 63 -6.43 -36.46 -1.39
CA ASP A 63 -5.73 -35.33 -0.76
C ASP A 63 -5.71 -35.45 0.78
N ASP A 64 -4.92 -36.39 1.30
CA ASP A 64 -4.91 -36.78 2.73
C ASP A 64 -4.65 -35.60 3.69
N LYS A 65 -3.79 -34.65 3.29
CA LYS A 65 -3.45 -33.47 4.12
C LYS A 65 -4.64 -32.57 4.39
N VAL A 66 -5.54 -32.43 3.40
CA VAL A 66 -6.74 -31.60 3.53
C VAL A 66 -7.77 -32.33 4.38
N VAL A 67 -7.88 -33.64 4.23
CA VAL A 67 -8.75 -34.50 5.04
C VAL A 67 -8.35 -34.44 6.52
N GLU A 68 -7.06 -34.59 6.85
CA GLU A 68 -6.54 -34.49 8.22
C GLU A 68 -6.84 -33.12 8.84
N LYS A 69 -6.70 -32.05 8.06
CA LYS A 69 -7.05 -30.69 8.49
C LYS A 69 -8.55 -30.54 8.78
N ILE A 70 -9.42 -31.09 7.94
CA ILE A 70 -10.87 -31.07 8.17
C ILE A 70 -11.24 -31.89 9.41
N GLU A 71 -10.60 -33.05 9.61
CA GLU A 71 -10.80 -33.88 10.81
C GLU A 71 -10.39 -33.16 12.09
N PHE A 72 -9.24 -32.48 12.08
CA PHE A 72 -8.80 -31.63 13.18
C PHE A 72 -9.83 -30.54 13.51
N ILE A 73 -10.36 -29.85 12.49
CA ILE A 73 -11.37 -28.79 12.64
C ILE A 73 -12.65 -29.36 13.25
N LEU A 74 -13.12 -30.52 12.78
CA LEU A 74 -14.33 -31.18 13.30
C LEU A 74 -14.14 -31.66 14.74
N ASP A 75 -12.98 -32.24 15.08
CA ASP A 75 -12.65 -32.64 16.45
C ASP A 75 -12.55 -31.43 17.38
N TYR A 76 -11.99 -30.31 16.89
CA TYR A 76 -11.95 -29.05 17.61
C TYR A 76 -13.35 -28.54 17.95
N MET A 77 -14.26 -28.48 16.95
CA MET A 77 -15.65 -28.06 17.15
C MET A 77 -16.39 -28.96 18.15
N LYS A 78 -16.17 -30.28 18.06
CA LYS A 78 -16.80 -31.26 18.97
C LYS A 78 -16.37 -31.07 20.42
N LYS A 79 -15.09 -30.77 20.66
CA LYS A 79 -14.52 -30.55 22.01
C LYS A 79 -14.74 -29.12 22.54
N TYR A 80 -15.29 -28.21 21.74
CA TYR A 80 -15.42 -26.81 22.11
C TYR A 80 -16.31 -26.55 23.35
N PRO A 81 -17.47 -27.21 23.54
CA PRO A 81 -18.29 -27.02 24.74
C PRO A 81 -17.55 -27.37 26.05
N GLU A 82 -16.76 -28.44 26.03
CA GLU A 82 -15.93 -28.85 27.17
C GLU A 82 -14.84 -27.83 27.48
N ARG A 83 -14.21 -27.26 26.44
CA ARG A 83 -13.21 -26.20 26.60
C ARG A 83 -13.82 -24.92 27.18
N GLN A 84 -15.04 -24.54 26.78
CA GLN A 84 -15.72 -23.39 27.39
C GLN A 84 -16.00 -23.61 28.88
N MET A 85 -16.46 -24.81 29.24
CA MET A 85 -16.67 -25.18 30.64
C MET A 85 -15.37 -25.11 31.46
N MET A 86 -14.25 -25.56 30.89
CA MET A 86 -12.93 -25.46 31.52
C MET A 86 -12.47 -24.00 31.61
N ALA A 87 -12.60 -23.23 30.54
CA ALA A 87 -12.24 -21.81 30.53
C ALA A 87 -13.03 -21.00 31.55
N GLN A 88 -14.32 -21.32 31.77
CA GLN A 88 -15.11 -20.69 32.83
C GLN A 88 -14.66 -21.12 34.23
N LYS A 89 -14.33 -22.40 34.43
CA LYS A 89 -13.82 -22.92 35.72
C LYS A 89 -12.44 -22.37 36.08
N PHE A 90 -11.60 -22.10 35.08
CA PHE A 90 -10.23 -21.60 35.25
C PHE A 90 -10.08 -20.13 34.91
N ALA A 91 -11.16 -19.42 34.59
CA ALA A 91 -11.12 -17.98 34.42
C ALA A 91 -10.60 -17.39 35.74
N PRO A 92 -9.47 -16.67 35.73
CA PRO A 92 -8.94 -16.08 36.94
C PRO A 92 -10.02 -15.18 37.52
N LEU A 93 -10.51 -15.49 38.73
CA LEU A 93 -11.39 -14.59 39.46
C LEU A 93 -10.68 -13.24 39.46
N THR A 94 -11.29 -12.26 38.79
CA THR A 94 -10.75 -10.93 38.66
C THR A 94 -10.71 -10.35 40.07
N ARG A 95 -9.58 -10.52 40.76
CA ARG A 95 -9.39 -9.99 42.11
C ARG A 95 -9.64 -8.50 42.00
N ALA A 96 -10.60 -7.99 42.78
CA ALA A 96 -10.87 -6.57 42.83
C ALA A 96 -9.52 -5.84 43.01
N PRO A 97 -9.21 -4.83 42.19
CA PRO A 97 -7.94 -4.12 42.29
C PRO A 97 -7.79 -3.63 43.73
N ARG A 98 -6.70 -4.01 44.38
CA ARG A 98 -6.41 -3.54 45.74
C ARG A 98 -6.38 -2.01 45.71
N PRO A 99 -7.04 -1.31 46.65
CA PRO A 99 -7.01 0.14 46.69
C PRO A 99 -5.56 0.60 46.79
N LYS A 100 -5.13 1.46 45.85
CA LYS A 100 -3.78 2.04 45.87
C LYS A 100 -3.62 2.86 47.17
N PRO A 101 -2.48 2.76 47.87
CA PRO A 101 -2.24 3.58 49.05
C PRO A 101 -2.26 5.07 48.66
N LYS A 102 -2.91 5.91 49.49
CA LYS A 102 -2.95 7.36 49.27
C LYS A 102 -1.53 7.95 49.39
N PRO A 103 -1.16 8.92 48.54
CA PRO A 103 0.19 9.46 48.50
C PRO A 103 0.56 10.31 49.73
N TYR A 104 -0.41 10.96 50.39
CA TYR A 104 -0.20 11.66 51.65
C TYR A 104 -1.02 11.05 52.79
N THR A 105 -0.49 11.12 54.02
CA THR A 105 -1.34 11.01 55.21
C THR A 105 -2.25 12.23 55.32
N GLN A 106 -3.33 12.12 56.08
CA GLN A 106 -4.32 13.21 56.17
C GLN A 106 -3.72 14.50 56.72
N GLU A 107 -2.86 14.40 57.74
CA GLU A 107 -2.14 15.53 58.35
C GLU A 107 -1.20 16.21 57.33
N GLN A 108 -0.42 15.43 56.58
CA GLN A 108 0.47 15.96 55.54
C GLN A 108 -0.28 16.68 54.41
N ALA A 109 -1.47 16.18 54.05
CA ALA A 109 -2.29 16.82 53.03
C ALA A 109 -2.87 18.15 53.53
N GLU A 110 -3.18 18.27 54.82
CA GLU A 110 -3.63 19.52 55.44
C GLU A 110 -2.51 20.55 55.54
N ASP A 111 -1.30 20.12 55.91
CA ASP A 111 -0.11 20.98 55.95
C ASP A 111 0.23 21.56 54.57
N GLU A 112 0.18 20.73 53.53
CA GLU A 112 0.40 21.19 52.15
C GLU A 112 -0.71 22.11 51.67
N VAL A 113 -1.96 21.90 52.07
CA VAL A 113 -3.07 22.83 51.79
C VAL A 113 -2.84 24.18 52.49
N GLN A 114 -2.40 24.17 53.74
CA GLN A 114 -2.09 25.40 54.47
C GLN A 114 -0.94 26.16 53.80
N TYR A 115 0.10 25.44 53.40
CA TYR A 115 1.21 26.00 52.64
C TYR A 115 0.76 26.73 51.36
N LEU A 116 -0.22 26.18 50.63
CA LEU A 116 -0.79 26.81 49.43
C LEU A 116 -1.61 28.08 49.72
N ILE A 117 -2.30 28.11 50.86
CA ILE A 117 -3.13 29.25 51.30
C ILE A 117 -2.25 30.41 51.73
N ASP A 118 -1.14 30.12 52.41
CA ASP A 118 -0.16 31.10 52.89
C ASP A 118 0.56 31.85 51.74
N GLY A 119 0.23 31.53 50.49
CA GLY A 119 0.70 32.26 49.31
C GLY A 119 2.02 31.73 48.74
N ASN A 120 2.49 30.58 49.24
CA ASN A 120 3.69 29.95 48.72
C ASN A 120 3.48 29.43 47.28
N PRO A 121 4.55 29.35 46.47
CA PRO A 121 4.46 28.83 45.11
C PRO A 121 4.05 27.36 45.09
N PHE A 122 3.27 26.96 44.08
CA PHE A 122 2.89 25.57 43.89
C PHE A 122 4.12 24.71 43.62
N LYS A 123 4.26 23.61 44.36
CA LYS A 123 5.27 22.58 44.08
C LYS A 123 4.81 21.73 42.88
N THR A 124 5.73 21.01 42.25
CA THR A 124 5.39 19.99 41.26
C THR A 124 4.83 18.76 41.97
N TYR A 125 3.52 18.54 41.87
CA TYR A 125 2.84 17.38 42.45
C TYR A 125 2.61 16.27 41.41
N ASN A 126 2.50 15.02 41.87
CA ASN A 126 2.05 13.91 41.04
C ASN A 126 0.52 13.96 40.82
N PRO A 127 -0.03 13.30 39.78
CA PRO A 127 -1.48 13.29 39.51
C PRO A 127 -2.33 12.83 40.72
N ASP A 128 -1.88 11.78 41.41
CA ASP A 128 -2.56 11.26 42.61
C ASP A 128 -2.50 12.25 43.79
N GLN A 129 -1.41 13.02 43.88
CA GLN A 129 -1.23 14.07 44.90
C GLN A 129 -2.15 15.27 44.62
N TYR A 130 -2.26 15.69 43.35
CA TYR A 130 -3.22 16.73 42.94
C TYR A 130 -4.66 16.35 43.30
N GLN A 131 -5.08 15.11 43.03
CA GLN A 131 -6.42 14.65 43.36
C GLN A 131 -6.69 14.70 44.87
N GLN A 132 -5.74 14.25 45.69
CA GLN A 132 -5.88 14.29 47.14
C GLN A 132 -5.96 15.73 47.68
N LEU A 133 -5.11 16.64 47.20
CA LEU A 133 -5.15 18.05 47.60
C LEU A 133 -6.43 18.76 47.14
N ILE A 134 -6.94 18.45 45.93
CA ILE A 134 -8.22 18.93 45.42
C ILE A 134 -9.38 18.47 46.32
N GLU A 135 -9.36 17.22 46.79
CA GLU A 135 -10.37 16.70 47.72
C GLU A 135 -10.35 17.43 49.06
N VAL A 136 -9.17 17.63 49.65
CA VAL A 136 -9.02 18.36 50.93
C VAL A 136 -9.46 19.81 50.80
N LEU A 137 -9.07 20.51 49.72
CA LEU A 137 -9.52 21.88 49.45
C LEU A 137 -11.05 21.97 49.27
N ARG A 138 -11.67 20.99 48.61
CA ARG A 138 -13.14 20.92 48.48
C ARG A 138 -13.82 20.72 49.83
N GLN A 139 -13.26 19.85 50.69
CA GLN A 139 -13.78 19.61 52.03
C GLN A 139 -13.70 20.87 52.90
N LYS A 140 -12.53 21.53 52.94
CA LYS A 140 -12.36 22.79 53.71
C LYS A 140 -13.26 23.90 53.18
N ARG A 141 -13.36 24.08 51.86
CA ARG A 141 -14.30 25.03 51.26
C ARG A 141 -15.73 24.79 51.73
N ASN A 142 -16.22 23.54 51.63
CA ASN A 142 -17.59 23.21 52.05
C ASN A 142 -17.79 23.47 53.55
N HIS A 143 -16.80 23.12 54.38
CA HIS A 143 -16.84 23.37 55.82
C HIS A 143 -17.02 24.86 56.16
N TYR A 144 -16.23 25.74 55.54
CA TYR A 144 -16.37 27.19 55.75
C TYR A 144 -17.67 27.77 55.15
N THR A 145 -18.17 27.19 54.05
CA THR A 145 -19.52 27.51 53.55
C THR A 145 -20.61 27.15 54.54
N ASP A 146 -20.52 25.99 55.21
CA ASP A 146 -21.49 25.55 56.20
C ASP A 146 -21.48 26.44 57.46
N ILE A 147 -20.32 26.97 57.83
CA ILE A 147 -20.13 27.92 58.96
C ILE A 147 -20.53 29.36 58.58
N GLN A 148 -20.86 29.62 57.29
CA GLN A 148 -21.18 30.94 56.74
C GLN A 148 -20.00 31.94 56.74
N GLU A 149 -18.77 31.44 56.78
CA GLU A 149 -17.56 32.25 56.56
C GLU A 149 -17.23 32.26 55.07
N PHE A 150 -17.86 33.18 54.32
CA PHE A 150 -17.75 33.21 52.86
C PHE A 150 -16.38 33.69 52.36
N ASP A 151 -15.74 34.63 53.07
CA ASP A 151 -14.44 35.18 52.65
C ASP A 151 -13.34 34.11 52.64
N THR A 152 -13.29 33.28 53.68
CA THR A 152 -12.34 32.16 53.76
C THR A 152 -12.69 31.09 52.72
N ALA A 153 -13.98 30.74 52.58
CA ALA A 153 -14.44 29.81 51.55
C ALA A 153 -14.05 30.25 50.12
N ASP A 154 -14.10 31.54 49.81
CA ASP A 154 -13.70 32.10 48.52
C ASP A 154 -12.18 32.00 48.31
N MET A 155 -11.36 32.23 49.34
CA MET A 155 -9.91 31.99 49.24
C MET A 155 -9.58 30.53 48.90
N TYR A 156 -10.23 29.56 49.57
CA TYR A 156 -10.10 28.14 49.25
C TYR A 156 -10.59 27.83 47.83
N SER A 157 -11.66 28.48 47.38
CA SER A 157 -12.22 28.33 46.03
C SER A 157 -11.24 28.81 44.95
N ASP A 158 -10.57 29.93 45.16
CA ASP A 158 -9.61 30.47 44.20
C ASP A 158 -8.32 29.63 44.13
N LYS A 159 -7.82 29.17 45.27
CA LYS A 159 -6.69 28.23 45.32
C LYS A 159 -7.04 26.88 44.68
N LEU A 160 -8.26 26.39 44.90
CA LEU A 160 -8.77 25.19 44.25
C LEU A 160 -8.81 25.36 42.72
N LYS A 161 -9.30 26.48 42.20
CA LYS A 161 -9.29 26.76 40.74
C LYS A 161 -7.88 26.77 40.17
N GLN A 162 -6.93 27.43 40.84
CA GLN A 162 -5.52 27.46 40.44
C GLN A 162 -4.91 26.05 40.43
N LEU A 163 -5.13 25.26 41.48
CA LEU A 163 -4.63 23.90 41.57
C LEU A 163 -5.22 22.99 40.47
N ILE A 164 -6.52 23.12 40.19
CA ILE A 164 -7.17 22.39 39.09
C ILE A 164 -6.53 22.78 37.76
N GLN A 165 -6.37 24.07 37.48
CA GLN A 165 -5.73 24.55 36.25
C GLN A 165 -4.30 24.01 36.08
N LEU A 166 -3.50 23.98 37.16
CA LEU A 166 -2.15 23.41 37.13
C LEU A 166 -2.18 21.90 36.91
N SER A 167 -3.11 21.18 37.54
CA SER A 167 -3.26 19.74 37.33
C SER A 167 -3.67 19.40 35.88
N GLU A 168 -4.56 20.19 35.29
CA GLU A 168 -4.99 20.06 33.89
C GLU A 168 -3.85 20.43 32.93
N ALA A 169 -3.09 21.50 33.23
CA ALA A 169 -1.91 21.91 32.46
C ALA A 169 -0.82 20.83 32.50
N ALA A 170 -0.54 20.24 33.66
CA ALA A 170 0.43 19.16 33.81
C ALA A 170 0.01 17.90 33.02
N ALA A 171 -1.25 17.46 33.15
CA ALA A 171 -1.75 16.30 32.42
C ALA A 171 -1.76 16.53 30.90
N THR A 172 -2.16 17.72 30.45
CA THR A 172 -2.13 18.07 29.01
C THR A 172 -0.70 18.20 28.47
N LEU A 173 0.24 18.66 29.29
CA LEU A 173 1.66 18.70 28.96
C LEU A 173 2.23 17.30 28.76
N GLU A 174 2.00 16.38 29.71
CA GLU A 174 2.45 14.99 29.65
C GLU A 174 1.91 14.30 28.38
N MET A 175 0.59 14.35 28.15
CA MET A 175 -0.02 13.79 26.94
C MET A 175 0.53 14.41 25.64
N SER A 176 0.84 15.70 25.65
CA SER A 176 1.39 16.38 24.47
C SER A 176 2.85 16.00 24.23
N GLN A 177 3.64 15.83 25.30
CA GLN A 177 5.03 15.36 25.24
C GLN A 177 5.11 13.92 24.73
N GLU A 178 4.31 12.99 25.28
CA GLU A 178 4.20 11.62 24.78
C GLU A 178 3.87 11.60 23.28
N ARG A 179 2.89 12.42 22.87
CA ARG A 179 2.51 12.54 21.46
C ARG A 179 3.63 13.10 20.59
N ALA A 180 4.41 14.05 21.10
CA ALA A 180 5.55 14.60 20.39
C ALA A 180 6.65 13.53 20.22
N GLU A 181 6.94 12.75 21.26
CA GLU A 181 7.89 11.63 21.20
C GLU A 181 7.45 10.55 20.20
N GLU A 182 6.16 10.17 20.21
CA GLU A 182 5.61 9.25 19.22
C GLU A 182 5.75 9.79 17.79
N LEU A 183 5.44 11.08 17.58
CA LEU A 183 5.57 11.71 16.26
C LEU A 183 7.04 11.78 15.82
N LYS A 184 7.96 12.05 16.74
CA LYS A 184 9.40 12.05 16.48
C LYS A 184 9.89 10.67 16.04
N ALA A 185 9.48 9.62 16.73
CA ALA A 185 9.79 8.24 16.34
C ALA A 185 9.23 7.91 14.94
N LYS A 186 7.98 8.30 14.65
CA LYS A 186 7.36 8.11 13.33
C LYS A 186 8.05 8.90 12.22
N VAL A 187 8.58 10.08 12.52
CA VAL A 187 9.36 10.87 11.56
C VAL A 187 10.67 10.15 11.24
N ALA A 188 11.39 9.66 12.26
CA ALA A 188 12.64 8.91 12.06
C ALA A 188 12.41 7.62 11.25
N GLU A 189 11.36 6.85 11.57
CA GLU A 189 10.99 5.64 10.81
C GLU A 189 10.61 5.99 9.35
N ALA A 190 9.90 7.09 9.13
CA ALA A 190 9.53 7.53 7.78
C ALA A 190 10.76 8.02 6.97
N GLU A 191 11.75 8.63 7.63
CA GLU A 191 13.02 9.03 7.02
C GLU A 191 13.84 7.82 6.58
N GLU A 192 14.00 6.83 7.46
CA GLU A 192 14.68 5.57 7.15
C GLU A 192 13.99 4.84 5.98
N SER A 193 12.65 4.71 6.05
CA SER A 193 11.85 4.08 4.99
C SER A 193 11.99 4.80 3.64
N TYR A 194 12.14 6.13 3.64
CA TYR A 194 12.33 6.91 2.43
C TYR A 194 13.71 6.68 1.79
N GLU A 195 14.77 6.62 2.60
CA GLU A 195 16.12 6.30 2.09
C GLU A 195 16.22 4.86 1.59
N ASP A 196 15.63 3.89 2.31
CA ASP A 196 15.53 2.51 1.85
C ASP A 196 14.80 2.40 0.50
N MET A 197 13.73 3.18 0.33
CA MET A 197 12.98 3.24 -0.92
C MET A 197 13.84 3.78 -2.07
N LYS A 198 14.65 4.82 -1.85
CA LYS A 198 15.61 5.30 -2.86
C LYS A 198 16.63 4.23 -3.24
N VAL A 199 17.25 3.58 -2.26
CA VAL A 199 18.25 2.53 -2.49
C VAL A 199 17.63 1.37 -3.28
N ARG A 200 16.41 0.97 -2.91
CA ARG A 200 15.64 -0.06 -3.62
C ARG A 200 15.37 0.35 -5.08
N TRP A 201 14.89 1.55 -5.33
CA TRP A 201 14.60 2.03 -6.68
C TRP A 201 15.86 2.14 -7.54
N ASN A 202 16.98 2.61 -6.97
CA ASN A 202 18.27 2.60 -7.65
C ASN A 202 18.71 1.19 -8.05
N ARG A 203 18.48 0.19 -7.19
CA ARG A 203 18.74 -1.22 -7.53
C ARG A 203 17.85 -1.70 -8.67
N VAL A 204 16.57 -1.36 -8.66
CA VAL A 204 15.62 -1.73 -9.74
C VAL A 204 16.06 -1.11 -11.07
N LEU A 205 16.44 0.18 -11.09
CA LEU A 205 16.95 0.85 -12.28
C LEU A 205 18.23 0.20 -12.82
N ASN A 206 19.19 -0.09 -11.94
CA ASN A 206 20.43 -0.75 -12.33
C ASN A 206 20.18 -2.14 -12.93
N ASN A 207 19.29 -2.91 -12.32
CA ASN A 207 18.89 -4.22 -12.84
C ASN A 207 18.18 -4.09 -14.20
N PHE A 208 17.33 -3.07 -14.36
CA PHE A 208 16.67 -2.77 -15.63
C PHE A 208 17.70 -2.43 -16.73
N TYR A 209 18.70 -1.61 -16.44
CA TYR A 209 19.75 -1.27 -17.42
C TYR A 209 20.61 -2.48 -17.80
N ALA A 210 20.95 -3.34 -16.83
CA ALA A 210 21.67 -4.58 -17.08
C ALA A 210 20.85 -5.53 -18.00
N ALA A 211 19.57 -5.75 -17.65
CA ALA A 211 18.67 -6.59 -18.43
C ALA A 211 18.40 -6.02 -19.83
N ARG A 212 18.28 -4.68 -19.95
CA ARG A 212 18.14 -3.99 -21.23
C ARG A 212 19.36 -4.24 -22.12
N LYS A 213 20.57 -4.07 -21.58
CA LYS A 213 21.81 -4.30 -22.32
C LYS A 213 21.89 -5.74 -22.79
N GLU A 214 21.65 -6.69 -21.89
CA GLU A 214 21.65 -8.13 -22.21
C GLU A 214 20.63 -8.47 -23.30
N ASN A 215 19.40 -7.98 -23.18
CA ASN A 215 18.34 -8.21 -24.16
C ASN A 215 18.72 -7.72 -25.56
N LEU A 216 19.28 -6.50 -25.65
CA LEU A 216 19.72 -5.95 -26.94
C LEU A 216 20.92 -6.72 -27.50
N THR A 217 21.87 -7.13 -26.66
CA THR A 217 23.00 -7.95 -27.14
C THR A 217 22.57 -9.33 -27.63
N ASN A 218 21.61 -9.96 -26.96
CA ASN A 218 21.09 -11.26 -27.38
C ASN A 218 20.30 -11.13 -28.69
N LEU A 219 19.51 -10.06 -28.84
CA LEU A 219 18.80 -9.78 -30.09
C LEU A 219 19.77 -9.62 -31.28
N VAL A 220 20.86 -8.87 -31.10
CA VAL A 220 21.88 -8.70 -32.15
C VAL A 220 22.53 -10.04 -32.52
N LYS A 221 22.88 -10.87 -31.52
CA LYS A 221 23.45 -12.21 -31.76
C LYS A 221 22.47 -13.10 -32.53
N GLU A 222 21.20 -13.11 -32.15
CA GLU A 222 20.16 -13.88 -32.84
C GLU A 222 20.00 -13.41 -34.31
N GLN A 223 20.05 -12.11 -34.55
CA GLN A 223 20.00 -11.52 -35.90
C GLN A 223 21.23 -11.91 -36.73
N GLU A 224 22.44 -11.85 -36.15
CA GLU A 224 23.68 -12.28 -36.81
C GLU A 224 23.63 -13.77 -37.17
N GLU A 225 23.16 -14.63 -36.26
CA GLU A 225 23.00 -16.06 -36.53
C GLU A 225 21.97 -16.32 -37.64
N GLU A 226 20.82 -15.63 -37.61
CA GLU A 226 19.80 -15.75 -38.65
C GLU A 226 20.35 -15.32 -40.01
N TYR A 227 21.08 -14.19 -40.05
CA TYR A 227 21.73 -13.68 -41.25
C TYR A 227 22.73 -14.71 -41.82
N ASN A 228 23.60 -15.25 -40.97
CA ASN A 228 24.59 -16.26 -41.38
C ASN A 228 23.93 -17.55 -41.89
N ARG A 229 22.84 -17.99 -41.25
CA ARG A 229 22.05 -19.15 -41.71
C ARG A 229 21.39 -18.86 -43.06
N ALA A 230 20.82 -17.67 -43.25
CA ALA A 230 20.19 -17.27 -44.51
C ALA A 230 21.22 -17.18 -45.65
N ALA A 231 22.36 -16.54 -45.40
CA ALA A 231 23.47 -16.45 -46.35
C ALA A 231 23.99 -17.84 -46.76
N SER A 232 24.20 -18.72 -45.77
CA SER A 232 24.65 -20.11 -46.02
C SER A 232 23.63 -20.92 -46.83
N LYS A 233 22.34 -20.74 -46.58
CA LYS A 233 21.27 -21.39 -47.34
C LYS A 233 21.24 -20.91 -48.79
N LEU A 234 21.31 -19.60 -49.01
CA LEU A 234 21.32 -19.01 -50.36
C LEU A 234 22.56 -19.42 -51.16
N GLN A 235 23.71 -19.56 -50.50
CA GLN A 235 24.93 -20.06 -51.15
C GLN A 235 24.79 -21.53 -51.57
N LYS A 236 24.21 -22.38 -50.71
CA LYS A 236 23.99 -23.81 -50.99
C LYS A 236 22.87 -24.06 -52.00
N SER A 237 21.86 -23.19 -52.04
CA SER A 237 20.65 -23.34 -52.86
C SER A 237 20.80 -22.76 -54.27
N ARG A 238 22.01 -22.46 -54.75
CA ARG A 238 22.23 -22.06 -56.14
C ARG A 238 21.55 -23.11 -57.04
N PRO A 239 20.50 -22.74 -57.81
CA PRO A 239 19.71 -23.73 -58.53
C PRO A 239 20.63 -24.48 -59.50
N ARG A 240 20.75 -25.80 -59.33
CA ARG A 240 21.41 -26.68 -60.30
C ARG A 240 20.58 -26.85 -61.59
N SER A 241 19.32 -26.41 -61.55
CA SER A 241 18.46 -26.34 -62.72
C SER A 241 19.13 -25.43 -63.74
N ILE A 242 19.57 -26.01 -64.87
CA ILE A 242 20.02 -25.26 -66.03
C ILE A 242 18.92 -24.23 -66.33
N PRO A 243 19.21 -22.92 -66.24
CA PRO A 243 18.21 -21.93 -66.57
C PRO A 243 17.73 -22.18 -68.00
N LYS A 244 16.45 -21.92 -68.27
CA LYS A 244 15.89 -22.19 -69.59
C LYS A 244 16.73 -21.46 -70.64
N VAL A 245 17.42 -22.25 -71.46
CA VAL A 245 18.29 -21.79 -72.54
C VAL A 245 17.51 -20.81 -73.42
N SER A 246 18.11 -19.68 -73.79
CA SER A 246 17.35 -18.71 -74.60
C SER A 246 16.93 -19.32 -75.94
N PRO A 247 15.81 -18.85 -76.52
CA PRO A 247 15.37 -19.30 -77.85
C PRO A 247 16.45 -19.16 -78.92
N ALA A 248 17.27 -18.10 -78.86
CA ALA A 248 18.37 -17.86 -79.80
C ALA A 248 19.45 -18.93 -79.70
N LEU A 249 19.82 -19.34 -78.49
CA LEU A 249 20.79 -20.40 -78.28
C LEU A 249 20.23 -21.79 -78.70
N LEU A 250 18.93 -22.02 -78.52
CA LEU A 250 18.25 -23.22 -79.05
C LEU A 250 18.23 -23.25 -80.59
N GLU A 251 18.02 -22.10 -81.24
CA GLU A 251 18.10 -21.98 -82.70
C GLU A 251 19.51 -22.24 -83.24
N LEU A 252 20.54 -21.71 -82.58
CA LEU A 252 21.94 -21.97 -82.94
C LEU A 252 22.28 -23.48 -82.82
N LYS A 253 21.82 -24.14 -81.76
CA LYS A 253 21.98 -25.60 -81.58
C LYS A 253 21.29 -26.41 -82.68
N ARG A 254 20.03 -26.06 -83.03
CA ARG A 254 19.32 -26.69 -84.16
C ARG A 254 20.04 -26.46 -85.48
N ARG A 255 20.61 -25.26 -85.69
CA ARG A 255 21.40 -24.93 -86.88
C ARG A 255 22.68 -25.75 -86.95
N GLU A 256 23.42 -25.89 -85.85
CA GLU A 256 24.58 -26.78 -85.75
C GLU A 256 24.21 -28.21 -86.13
N GLU A 257 23.17 -28.77 -85.51
CA GLU A 257 22.68 -30.14 -85.79
C GLU A 257 22.35 -30.32 -87.27
N SER A 258 21.69 -29.34 -87.89
CA SER A 258 21.36 -29.36 -89.33
C SER A 258 22.61 -29.34 -90.23
N LEU A 259 23.63 -28.56 -89.87
CA LEU A 259 24.90 -28.44 -90.61
C LEU A 259 25.74 -29.71 -90.48
N VAL A 260 25.74 -30.33 -89.30
CA VAL A 260 26.37 -31.64 -89.05
C VAL A 260 25.68 -32.73 -89.87
N ALA A 261 24.34 -32.75 -89.87
CA ALA A 261 23.56 -33.69 -90.69
C ALA A 261 23.84 -33.52 -92.21
N ALA A 262 24.06 -32.28 -92.65
CA ALA A 262 24.46 -31.95 -94.02
C ALA A 262 25.95 -32.19 -94.32
N LYS A 263 26.74 -32.72 -93.37
CA LYS A 263 28.20 -32.98 -93.47
C LYS A 263 29.06 -31.73 -93.72
N LYS A 264 28.58 -30.55 -93.34
CA LYS A 264 29.31 -29.28 -93.45
C LYS A 264 30.08 -28.95 -92.18
N TYR A 265 31.17 -29.68 -91.93
CA TYR A 265 31.86 -29.63 -90.65
C TYR A 265 32.56 -28.30 -90.33
N ILE A 266 33.05 -27.58 -91.34
CA ILE A 266 33.74 -26.28 -91.13
C ILE A 266 32.72 -25.23 -90.64
N GLU A 267 31.60 -25.07 -91.36
CA GLU A 267 30.51 -24.17 -90.96
C GLU A 267 29.93 -24.57 -89.59
N ALA A 268 29.78 -25.88 -89.33
CA ALA A 268 29.31 -26.36 -88.02
C ALA A 268 30.28 -26.01 -86.88
N SER A 269 31.59 -26.04 -87.11
CA SER A 269 32.60 -25.66 -86.11
C SER A 269 32.52 -24.18 -85.74
N GLU A 270 32.25 -23.31 -86.72
CA GLU A 270 32.07 -21.87 -86.49
C GLU A 270 30.82 -21.60 -85.65
N VAL A 271 29.68 -22.22 -86.02
CA VAL A 271 28.43 -22.14 -85.24
C VAL A 271 28.62 -22.68 -83.82
N ARG A 272 29.40 -23.75 -83.64
CA ARG A 272 29.73 -24.29 -82.32
C ARG A 272 30.53 -23.32 -81.46
N ALA A 273 31.48 -22.59 -82.06
CA ALA A 273 32.21 -21.54 -81.36
C ALA A 273 31.29 -20.38 -80.93
N GLU A 274 30.29 -20.03 -81.75
CA GLU A 274 29.25 -19.06 -81.40
C GLU A 274 28.33 -19.56 -80.28
N ILE A 275 27.91 -20.83 -80.32
CA ILE A 275 27.14 -21.48 -79.25
C ILE A 275 27.87 -21.37 -77.92
N ASN A 276 29.16 -21.77 -77.87
CA ASN A 276 29.96 -21.71 -76.64
C ASN A 276 30.08 -20.28 -76.08
N LYS A 277 30.23 -19.27 -76.96
CA LYS A 277 30.25 -17.86 -76.55
C LYS A 277 28.91 -17.44 -75.97
N PHE A 278 27.80 -17.79 -76.62
CA PHE A 278 26.46 -17.48 -76.12
C PHE A 278 26.14 -18.17 -74.80
N GLU A 279 26.47 -19.45 -74.66
CA GLU A 279 26.33 -20.22 -73.42
C GLU A 279 27.06 -19.54 -72.26
N PHE A 280 28.32 -19.16 -72.49
CA PHE A 280 29.11 -18.45 -71.48
C PHE A 280 28.48 -17.11 -71.08
N THR A 281 27.98 -16.32 -72.04
CA THR A 281 27.31 -15.05 -71.73
C THR A 281 26.01 -15.25 -70.97
N GLU A 282 25.18 -16.22 -71.36
CA GLU A 282 23.93 -16.54 -70.66
C GLU A 282 24.21 -17.00 -69.24
N GLU A 283 25.15 -17.93 -69.05
CA GLU A 283 25.53 -18.42 -67.72
C GLU A 283 26.01 -17.28 -66.81
N ASN A 284 26.80 -16.34 -67.35
CA ASN A 284 27.24 -15.16 -66.60
C ASN A 284 26.06 -14.23 -66.24
N THR A 285 25.12 -14.00 -67.15
CA THR A 285 23.93 -13.18 -66.84
C THR A 285 23.03 -13.83 -65.78
N PHE A 286 22.83 -15.14 -65.84
CA PHE A 286 22.08 -15.88 -64.82
C PHE A 286 22.80 -15.83 -63.46
N GLN A 287 24.12 -15.94 -63.47
CA GLN A 287 24.92 -15.79 -62.26
C GLN A 287 24.74 -14.41 -61.64
N GLN A 288 24.82 -13.34 -62.44
CA GLN A 288 24.63 -11.97 -61.96
C GLN A 288 23.22 -11.74 -61.41
N GLN A 289 22.18 -12.28 -62.08
CA GLN A 289 20.80 -12.20 -61.60
C GLN A 289 20.61 -12.94 -60.28
N TRP A 290 21.20 -14.13 -60.14
CA TRP A 290 21.19 -14.89 -58.90
C TRP A 290 21.87 -14.14 -57.75
N ASP A 291 23.06 -13.59 -58.01
CA ASP A 291 23.81 -12.80 -57.03
C ASP A 291 23.08 -11.50 -56.66
N ALA A 292 22.38 -10.88 -57.61
CA ALA A 292 21.51 -9.72 -57.34
C ALA A 292 20.31 -10.09 -56.48
N SER A 293 19.62 -11.20 -56.79
CA SER A 293 18.49 -11.72 -56.01
C SER A 293 18.90 -12.08 -54.58
N THR A 294 20.04 -12.75 -54.42
CA THR A 294 20.63 -13.11 -53.12
C THR A 294 20.95 -11.86 -52.30
N ARG A 295 21.61 -10.85 -52.91
CA ARG A 295 21.88 -9.57 -52.25
C ARG A 295 20.59 -8.87 -51.83
N HIS A 296 19.58 -8.84 -52.70
CA HIS A 296 18.30 -8.22 -52.37
C HIS A 296 17.60 -8.93 -51.20
N ALA A 297 17.64 -10.27 -51.16
CA ALA A 297 17.07 -11.04 -50.06
C ALA A 297 17.77 -10.75 -48.73
N LEU A 298 19.11 -10.68 -48.73
CA LEU A 298 19.90 -10.35 -47.53
C LEU A 298 19.66 -8.90 -47.08
N GLN A 299 19.63 -7.94 -47.99
CA GLN A 299 19.30 -6.53 -47.67
C GLN A 299 17.89 -6.39 -47.08
N HIS A 300 16.92 -7.16 -47.59
CA HIS A 300 15.58 -7.16 -47.04
C HIS A 300 15.52 -7.77 -45.64
N LEU A 301 16.33 -8.79 -45.37
CA LEU A 301 16.47 -9.36 -44.02
C LEU A 301 17.10 -8.36 -43.04
N GLU A 302 18.17 -7.67 -43.46
CA GLU A 302 18.82 -6.61 -42.67
C GLU A 302 17.85 -5.48 -42.31
N LYS A 303 17.06 -5.00 -43.28
CA LYS A 303 16.00 -3.99 -43.03
C LYS A 303 14.97 -4.47 -42.00
N LYS A 304 14.61 -5.76 -42.02
CA LYS A 304 13.71 -6.34 -41.01
C LYS A 304 14.36 -6.38 -39.64
N HIS A 305 15.62 -6.78 -39.54
CA HIS A 305 16.39 -6.79 -38.29
C HIS A 305 16.49 -5.40 -37.69
N ASP A 306 16.81 -4.39 -38.50
CA ASP A 306 16.84 -2.98 -38.09
C ASP A 306 15.48 -2.50 -37.56
N GLN A 307 14.39 -2.85 -38.25
CA GLN A 307 13.05 -2.48 -37.83
C GLN A 307 12.69 -3.12 -36.48
N ILE A 308 12.99 -4.41 -36.31
CA ILE A 308 12.75 -5.14 -35.05
C ILE A 308 13.58 -4.50 -33.92
N TYR A 309 14.86 -4.20 -34.17
CA TYR A 309 15.73 -3.55 -33.20
C TYR A 309 15.17 -2.20 -32.75
N LYS A 310 14.78 -1.34 -33.70
CA LYS A 310 14.20 -0.01 -33.41
C LYS A 310 12.92 -0.11 -32.60
N ILE A 311 12.01 -1.04 -32.95
CA ILE A 311 10.78 -1.27 -32.20
C ILE A 311 11.10 -1.74 -30.77
N ARG A 312 12.05 -2.66 -30.62
CA ARG A 312 12.44 -3.19 -29.30
C ARG A 312 13.07 -2.10 -28.45
N GLU A 313 13.97 -1.30 -29.01
CA GLU A 313 14.60 -0.17 -28.33
C GLU A 313 13.57 0.88 -27.90
N ALA A 314 12.62 1.23 -28.76
CA ALA A 314 11.55 2.17 -28.45
C ALA A 314 10.64 1.66 -27.32
N ASN A 315 10.32 0.36 -27.30
CA ASN A 315 9.55 -0.24 -26.20
C ASN A 315 10.33 -0.19 -24.88
N LEU A 316 11.62 -0.54 -24.89
CA LEU A 316 12.48 -0.46 -23.70
C LEU A 316 12.61 0.99 -23.17
N LYS A 317 12.68 1.99 -24.06
CA LYS A 317 12.64 3.42 -23.67
C LYS A 317 11.31 3.80 -23.03
N ARG A 318 10.19 3.29 -23.54
CA ARG A 318 8.87 3.52 -22.91
C ARG A 318 8.81 2.89 -21.52
N ASP A 319 9.31 1.68 -21.38
CA ASP A 319 9.35 0.97 -20.09
C ASP A 319 10.23 1.70 -19.08
N GLU A 320 11.38 2.21 -19.51
CA GLU A 320 12.26 3.08 -18.70
C GLU A 320 11.53 4.31 -18.17
N LEU A 321 10.84 5.05 -19.05
CA LEU A 321 10.08 6.24 -18.67
C LEU A 321 8.95 5.91 -17.68
N ASN A 322 8.26 4.79 -17.89
CA ASN A 322 7.23 4.34 -16.96
C ASN A 322 7.82 3.99 -15.59
N LEU A 323 9.01 3.38 -15.57
CA LEU A 323 9.70 3.00 -14.33
C LEU A 323 10.17 4.22 -13.55
N ILE A 324 10.77 5.21 -14.22
CA ILE A 324 11.15 6.50 -13.62
C ILE A 324 9.91 7.22 -13.07
N ARG A 325 8.82 7.27 -13.84
CA ARG A 325 7.58 7.89 -13.37
C ARG A 325 7.01 7.21 -12.13
N ASN A 326 7.06 5.88 -12.06
CA ASN A 326 6.61 5.14 -10.89
C ASN A 326 7.49 5.41 -9.67
N MET A 327 8.82 5.42 -9.86
CA MET A 327 9.78 5.80 -8.83
C MET A 327 9.48 7.20 -8.30
N ASP A 328 9.33 8.20 -9.18
CA ASP A 328 9.05 9.58 -8.80
C ASP A 328 7.73 9.69 -8.03
N ASN A 329 6.68 9.01 -8.49
CA ASN A 329 5.39 9.01 -7.80
C ASN A 329 5.48 8.42 -6.38
N GLU A 330 6.18 7.30 -6.22
CA GLU A 330 6.35 6.67 -4.91
C GLU A 330 7.23 7.50 -3.97
N LEU A 331 8.36 8.00 -4.47
CA LEU A 331 9.25 8.87 -3.70
C LEU A 331 8.56 10.18 -3.30
N ASN A 332 7.80 10.80 -4.20
CA ASN A 332 7.03 12.00 -3.89
C ASN A 332 5.92 11.72 -2.86
N ALA A 333 5.23 10.58 -2.95
CA ALA A 333 4.23 10.18 -1.97
C ALA A 333 4.84 9.97 -0.58
N ALA A 334 5.99 9.29 -0.51
CA ALA A 334 6.73 9.07 0.73
C ALA A 334 7.24 10.41 1.31
N GLN A 335 7.79 11.29 0.47
CA GLN A 335 8.22 12.62 0.87
C GLN A 335 7.06 13.46 1.41
N HIS A 336 5.91 13.48 0.75
CA HIS A 336 4.73 14.21 1.24
C HIS A 336 4.23 13.68 2.58
N LYS A 337 4.26 12.36 2.79
CA LYS A 337 3.92 11.75 4.08
C LYS A 337 4.89 12.23 5.17
N LEU A 338 6.19 12.23 4.88
CA LEU A 338 7.24 12.71 5.78
C LEU A 338 7.06 14.20 6.12
N GLU A 339 6.84 15.06 5.11
CA GLU A 339 6.56 16.49 5.33
C GLU A 339 5.32 16.71 6.19
N THR A 340 4.27 15.91 5.98
CA THR A 340 3.05 15.99 6.79
C THR A 340 3.31 15.61 8.24
N LEU A 341 4.10 14.56 8.49
CA LEU A 341 4.50 14.16 9.84
C LEU A 341 5.38 15.23 10.52
N LYS A 342 6.35 15.81 9.80
CA LYS A 342 7.18 16.91 10.31
C LYS A 342 6.34 18.13 10.71
N LYS A 343 5.40 18.56 9.86
CA LYS A 343 4.48 19.66 10.17
C LYS A 343 3.60 19.37 11.39
N LEU A 344 3.16 18.12 11.54
CA LEU A 344 2.38 17.71 12.72
C LEU A 344 3.23 17.74 13.98
N TYR A 345 4.48 17.26 13.91
CA TYR A 345 5.44 17.30 15.00
C TYR A 345 5.76 18.74 15.44
N GLU A 346 6.10 19.61 14.50
CA GLU A 346 6.35 21.04 14.76
C GLU A 346 5.14 21.71 15.42
N LYS A 347 3.93 21.42 14.92
CA LYS A 347 2.70 21.96 15.52
C LYS A 347 2.49 21.47 16.95
N THR A 348 2.82 20.22 17.26
CA THR A 348 2.75 19.71 18.64
C THR A 348 3.81 20.33 19.54
N GLU A 349 5.05 20.52 19.07
CA GLU A 349 6.08 21.23 19.85
C GLU A 349 5.70 22.69 20.13
N MET A 350 5.17 23.40 19.14
CA MET A 350 4.67 24.76 19.32
C MET A 350 3.51 24.85 20.33
N PHE A 351 2.73 23.78 20.48
CA PHE A 351 1.64 23.70 21.46
C PHE A 351 2.14 23.40 22.88
N ILE A 352 3.25 22.66 23.01
CA ILE A 352 3.88 22.33 24.30
C ILE A 352 4.44 23.59 24.98
N ALA A 353 5.11 24.48 24.23
CA ALA A 353 5.81 25.62 24.82
C ALA A 353 4.90 26.57 25.65
N PRO A 354 3.71 26.99 25.19
CA PRO A 354 2.78 27.78 26.01
C PRO A 354 2.26 27.05 27.24
N ILE A 355 1.97 25.74 27.15
CA ILE A 355 1.49 24.95 28.28
C ILE A 355 2.59 24.82 29.34
N GLN A 356 3.82 24.60 28.90
CA GLN A 356 4.97 24.53 29.78
C GLN A 356 5.23 25.88 30.48
N GLN A 357 4.99 27.01 29.81
CA GLN A 357 5.02 28.33 30.47
C GLN A 357 3.94 28.47 31.54
N VAL A 358 2.71 27.99 31.30
CA VAL A 358 1.64 28.01 32.31
C VAL A 358 1.97 27.09 33.49
N ALA A 359 2.53 25.91 33.22
CA ALA A 359 2.97 24.98 34.26
C ALA A 359 4.12 25.55 35.10
N ASN A 360 5.06 26.27 34.49
CA ASN A 360 6.23 26.86 35.18
C ASN A 360 5.91 28.19 35.87
N ASN A 361 5.00 29.00 35.32
CA ASN A 361 4.60 30.30 35.88
C ASN A 361 3.43 30.18 36.86
N ALA A 362 3.53 29.24 37.82
CA ALA A 362 2.57 29.09 38.91
C ALA A 362 2.64 30.21 39.96
N ASN A 363 3.13 31.39 39.59
CA ASN A 363 3.15 32.57 40.46
C ASN A 363 1.79 33.27 40.43
N PRO A 364 1.34 33.82 41.57
CA PRO A 364 0.01 34.38 41.72
C PRO A 364 -0.21 35.49 40.70
N SER A 365 -1.31 35.38 39.96
CA SER A 365 -1.80 36.49 39.16
C SER A 365 -1.85 37.77 40.03
N PRO A 366 -1.44 38.93 39.50
CA PRO A 366 -1.54 40.18 40.24
C PRO A 366 -2.97 40.33 40.77
N PRO A 367 -3.14 40.88 41.99
CA PRO A 367 -4.45 40.99 42.63
C PRO A 367 -5.43 41.63 41.66
N ALA A 368 -6.62 41.04 41.56
CA ALA A 368 -7.70 41.50 40.71
C ALA A 368 -8.03 42.95 41.07
N THR A 369 -7.38 43.89 40.36
CA THR A 369 -7.72 45.30 40.43
C THR A 369 -9.13 45.39 39.89
N ALA A 370 -10.06 45.79 40.76
CA ALA A 370 -11.50 45.92 40.56
C ALA A 370 -11.88 46.24 39.10
N ARG A 371 -12.09 45.21 38.29
CA ARG A 371 -12.76 45.34 37.00
C ARG A 371 -14.22 45.02 37.23
N SER A 372 -14.95 46.02 37.74
CA SER A 372 -16.41 46.08 37.69
C SER A 372 -16.85 46.32 36.25
N CYS A 373 -16.65 45.35 35.37
CA CYS A 373 -17.24 45.36 34.04
C CYS A 373 -17.63 43.93 33.74
N LEU A 374 -18.94 43.70 33.70
CA LEU A 374 -19.56 42.51 33.14
C LEU A 374 -18.80 42.11 31.86
N PRO A 375 -18.60 40.80 31.61
CA PRO A 375 -18.00 40.36 30.36
C PRO A 375 -18.79 41.02 29.21
N PRO A 376 -18.13 41.73 28.28
CA PRO A 376 -18.83 42.35 27.17
C PRO A 376 -19.61 41.26 26.47
N ILE A 377 -20.93 41.44 26.37
CA ILE A 377 -21.80 40.57 25.60
C ILE A 377 -21.16 40.51 24.21
N LYS A 378 -20.55 39.37 23.89
CA LYS A 378 -20.03 39.10 22.55
C LYS A 378 -21.25 39.02 21.65
N MET A 379 -21.66 40.18 21.14
CA MET A 379 -22.52 40.26 19.97
C MET A 379 -21.89 39.34 18.93
N PRO A 380 -22.62 38.38 18.34
CA PRO A 380 -22.06 37.46 17.37
C PRO A 380 -21.42 38.30 16.28
N ALA A 381 -20.08 38.25 16.22
CA ALA A 381 -19.31 38.89 15.17
C ALA A 381 -19.93 38.46 13.84
N LYS A 382 -20.21 39.45 12.98
CA LYS A 382 -20.77 39.27 11.64
C LYS A 382 -20.24 37.98 11.00
N ASN A 383 -21.14 36.99 10.91
CA ASN A 383 -21.09 35.81 10.06
C ASN A 383 -19.72 35.53 9.41
N GLU A 384 -18.86 34.76 10.09
CA GLU A 384 -17.81 33.96 9.42
C GLU A 384 -18.41 32.83 8.56
N ASN A 385 -19.75 32.72 8.50
CA ASN A 385 -20.45 31.93 7.50
C ASN A 385 -20.50 32.64 6.14
N GLY A 386 -19.32 32.92 5.58
CA GLY A 386 -19.22 33.33 4.20
C GLY A 386 -19.76 32.25 3.25
N PRO A 387 -20.06 32.59 1.98
CA PRO A 387 -20.58 31.66 0.97
C PRO A 387 -19.80 30.33 0.86
N ALA A 388 -18.51 30.35 1.20
CA ALA A 388 -17.63 29.18 1.24
C ALA A 388 -18.02 28.17 2.34
N SER A 389 -18.37 28.62 3.56
CA SER A 389 -18.78 27.71 4.63
C SER A 389 -20.15 27.09 4.33
N PHE A 390 -21.03 27.86 3.67
CA PHE A 390 -22.33 27.38 3.21
C PHE A 390 -22.19 26.33 2.10
N ARG A 391 -21.26 26.53 1.15
CA ARG A 391 -20.91 25.53 0.13
C ARG A 391 -20.32 24.24 0.73
N GLN A 392 -19.44 24.36 1.73
CA GLN A 392 -18.88 23.20 2.42
C GLN A 392 -19.97 22.41 3.17
N ARG A 393 -20.90 23.08 3.87
CA ARG A 393 -22.04 22.41 4.51
C ARG A 393 -23.00 21.78 3.51
N ALA A 394 -23.26 22.45 2.39
CA ALA A 394 -24.10 21.90 1.32
C ALA A 394 -23.48 20.63 0.71
N LEU A 395 -22.16 20.63 0.46
CA LEU A 395 -21.43 19.44 -0.03
C LEU A 395 -21.44 18.30 0.98
N LEU A 396 -21.23 18.60 2.28
CA LEU A 396 -21.32 17.62 3.36
C LEU A 396 -22.72 17.01 3.46
N ASN A 397 -23.76 17.85 3.44
CA ASN A 397 -25.14 17.39 3.47
C ASN A 397 -25.50 16.57 2.23
N MET A 398 -25.01 16.95 1.04
CA MET A 398 -25.16 16.09 -0.15
C MET A 398 -24.53 14.72 0.08
N LYS A 399 -23.30 14.66 0.58
CA LYS A 399 -22.57 13.40 0.79
C LYS A 399 -23.24 12.48 1.82
N ILE A 400 -23.90 13.07 2.83
CA ILE A 400 -24.58 12.35 3.91
C ILE A 400 -25.98 11.88 3.47
N TYR A 401 -26.75 12.75 2.79
CA TYR A 401 -28.18 12.50 2.55
C TYR A 401 -28.52 12.04 1.12
N THR A 402 -27.60 12.17 0.15
CA THR A 402 -27.85 11.73 -1.25
C THR A 402 -27.14 10.43 -1.63
N ARG A 403 -26.48 9.76 -0.67
CA ARG A 403 -25.92 8.42 -0.89
C ARG A 403 -27.07 7.43 -1.06
N LYS A 404 -27.53 7.26 -2.31
CA LYS A 404 -28.56 6.28 -2.68
C LYS A 404 -28.13 4.93 -2.10
N PRO A 405 -29.01 4.22 -1.38
CA PRO A 405 -28.69 2.89 -0.88
C PRO A 405 -28.29 2.01 -2.07
N PRO A 406 -27.30 1.12 -1.90
CA PRO A 406 -26.89 0.21 -2.96
C PRO A 406 -28.13 -0.58 -3.41
N LYS A 407 -28.42 -0.54 -4.71
CA LYS A 407 -29.49 -1.35 -5.30
C LYS A 407 -29.18 -2.80 -4.95
N SER A 408 -29.99 -3.39 -4.08
CA SER A 408 -29.98 -4.83 -3.82
C SER A 408 -30.06 -5.55 -5.16
N ALA A 409 -29.07 -6.39 -5.44
CA ALA A 409 -29.01 -7.20 -6.65
C ALA A 409 -30.32 -7.99 -6.77
N ARG A 410 -31.05 -7.71 -7.84
CA ARG A 410 -32.27 -8.43 -8.22
C ARG A 410 -31.80 -9.81 -8.68
N THR A 411 -32.07 -10.83 -7.87
CA THR A 411 -31.88 -12.23 -8.22
C THR A 411 -32.69 -12.53 -9.49
N LEU A 412 -31.98 -12.78 -10.58
CA LEU A 412 -32.51 -13.40 -11.78
C LEU A 412 -32.58 -14.90 -11.51
N ASN A 413 -33.80 -15.40 -11.28
CA ASN A 413 -34.09 -16.82 -11.36
C ASN A 413 -34.02 -17.23 -12.84
N HIS A 414 -33.12 -18.14 -13.16
CA HIS A 414 -33.23 -19.07 -14.28
C HIS A 414 -33.05 -20.49 -13.74
#